data_AF-X0W1X5-F1
#
_entry.id   AF-X0W1X5-F1
#
_cell.length_a   1.000
_cell.length_b   1.000
_cell.length_c   1.000
_cell.angle_alpha   90.00
_cell.angle_beta   90.00
_cell.angle_gamma   90.00
#
_symmetry.space_group_name_H-M   'P 1'
#
loop_
_entity.id
_entity.type
_entity.pdbx_description
1 polymer ?
#
loop_
_entity_poly.entity_id
_entity_poly.type
_entity_poly.pdbx_seq_one_letter_code
_entity_poly.pdbx_strand_id
1 'polypeptide(L)' 'DNITVRSAHTYEPTGPFGAKGIGEAALSSVGSAVANAIYNAIGIRFYELPITPEKVLKALRGKEAKNEERRG' A
#
# COMPACT_ATOMS: atom_id res chain seq x y z
N ASP A 1 3.89 -9.25 15.74
CA ASP A 1 4.36 -8.07 14.98
C ASP A 1 5.63 -8.38 14.23
N ASN A 2 5.61 -8.27 12.89
CA ASN A 2 6.73 -8.64 12.02
C ASN A 2 7.13 -7.45 11.12
N ILE A 3 7.72 -6.40 11.71
CA ILE A 3 8.31 -5.28 10.96
C ILE A 3 9.81 -5.50 10.87
N THR A 4 10.36 -5.50 9.65
CA THR A 4 11.81 -5.58 9.41
C THR A 4 12.33 -4.23 8.96
N VAL A 5 13.43 -3.77 9.55
CA VAL A 5 14.09 -2.50 9.20
C VAL A 5 15.43 -2.79 8.53
N ARG A 6 15.70 -2.12 7.40
CA ARG A 6 16.97 -2.18 6.68
C ARG A 6 17.46 -0.77 6.41
N SER A 7 18.69 -0.47 6.80
CA SER A 7 19.30 0.84 6.56
C SER A 7 19.95 0.90 5.18
N ALA A 8 19.75 2.02 4.48
CA ALA A 8 20.46 2.35 3.24
C ALA A 8 21.32 3.58 3.49
N HIS A 9 22.64 3.45 3.30
CA HIS A 9 23.59 4.51 3.61
C HIS A 9 23.80 5.42 2.40
N THR A 10 23.53 6.71 2.59
CA THR A 10 23.88 7.79 1.65
C THR A 10 24.29 9.03 2.43
N TYR A 11 25.22 9.82 1.90
CA TYR A 11 25.77 11.00 2.58
C TYR A 11 24.96 12.27 2.27
N GLU A 12 24.76 13.13 3.26
CA GLU A 12 24.19 14.49 3.14
C GLU A 12 25.22 15.56 3.53
N PRO A 13 25.77 16.32 2.56
CA PRO A 13 26.79 17.32 2.86
C PRO A 13 26.34 18.40 3.86
N THR A 14 25.05 18.70 3.91
CA THR A 14 24.49 19.76 4.77
C THR A 14 24.05 19.27 6.15
N GLY A 15 24.00 17.95 6.35
CA GLY A 15 23.48 17.33 7.56
C GLY A 15 24.57 17.05 8.59
N PRO A 16 24.27 17.14 9.90
CA PRO A 16 25.24 16.78 10.93
C PRO A 16 25.68 15.33 10.73
N PHE A 17 26.99 15.10 10.68
CA PHE A 17 27.59 13.78 10.43
C PHE A 17 27.12 13.09 9.14
N GLY A 18 26.59 13.83 8.16
CA GLY A 18 26.07 13.27 6.91
C GLY A 18 24.63 12.73 6.98
N ALA A 19 23.91 12.98 8.08
CA ALA A 19 22.56 12.45 8.32
C ALA A 19 21.46 13.16 7.51
N LYS A 20 20.36 12.45 7.23
CA LYS A 20 19.15 12.93 6.54
C LYS A 20 17.91 12.64 7.37
N GLY A 21 16.88 13.47 7.21
CA GLY A 21 15.54 13.16 7.73
C GLY A 21 14.90 12.00 6.96
N ILE A 22 14.24 11.07 7.66
CA ILE A 22 13.56 9.91 7.06
C ILE A 22 12.13 9.70 7.56
N GLY A 23 11.70 10.39 8.62
CA GLY A 23 10.42 10.12 9.28
C GLY A 23 9.22 10.23 8.34
N GLU A 24 9.09 11.34 7.62
CA GLU A 24 7.98 11.56 6.69
C GLU A 24 8.05 10.62 5.49
N ALA A 25 9.22 10.50 4.86
CA ALA A 25 9.42 9.65 3.68
C ALA A 25 9.11 8.16 3.97
N ALA A 26 9.47 7.66 5.15
CA ALA A 26 9.12 6.31 5.57
C ALA A 26 7.60 6.15 5.70
N LEU A 27 6.91 7.11 6.31
CA LEU A 27 5.46 7.05 6.54
C LEU A 27 4.64 7.20 5.25
N SER A 28 5.02 8.10 4.34
CA SER A 28 4.27 8.39 3.11
C SER A 28 4.06 7.16 2.23
N SER A 29 4.97 6.19 2.29
CA SER A 29 4.90 4.95 1.49
C SER A 29 3.98 3.87 2.05
N VAL A 30 3.56 3.96 3.32
CA VAL A 30 2.83 2.87 4.01
C VAL A 30 1.46 2.62 3.37
N GLY A 31 0.66 3.67 3.16
CA GLY A 31 -0.68 3.54 2.58
C GLY A 31 -0.64 2.97 1.15
N SER A 32 0.32 3.40 0.33
CA SER A 32 0.47 2.92 -1.04
C SER A 32 0.97 1.47 -1.10
N ALA A 33 1.91 1.08 -0.21
CA ALA A 33 2.38 -0.29 -0.10
C ALA A 33 1.23 -1.26 0.25
N VAL A 34 0.40 -0.90 1.23
CA VAL A 34 -0.77 -1.71 1.61
C VAL A 34 -1.79 -1.79 0.47
N ALA A 35 -2.13 -0.66 -0.17
CA ALA A 35 -3.06 -0.63 -1.30
C ALA A 35 -2.56 -1.48 -2.48
N ASN A 36 -1.25 -1.46 -2.76
CA ASN A 36 -0.63 -2.30 -3.79
C ASN A 36 -0.67 -3.79 -3.43
N ALA A 37 -0.44 -4.14 -2.16
CA ALA A 37 -0.54 -5.53 -1.69
C ALA A 37 -1.97 -6.08 -1.84
N ILE A 38 -2.98 -5.28 -1.51
CA ILE A 38 -4.39 -5.65 -1.70
C ILE A 38 -4.68 -5.85 -3.19
N TYR A 39 -4.26 -4.93 -4.05
CA TYR A 39 -4.41 -5.08 -5.50
C TYR A 39 -3.76 -6.37 -6.01
N ASN A 40 -2.53 -6.67 -5.56
CA ASN A 40 -1.84 -7.91 -5.94
C ASN A 40 -2.60 -9.16 -5.48
N ALA A 41 -3.26 -9.13 -4.32
CA ALA A 41 -4.01 -10.26 -3.77
C ALA A 41 -5.34 -10.54 -4.50
N ILE A 42 -6.12 -9.49 -4.84
CA ILE A 42 -7.50 -9.67 -5.33
C ILE A 42 -7.74 -9.10 -6.74
N GLY A 43 -6.75 -8.43 -7.33
CA GLY A 43 -6.84 -7.79 -8.65
C GLY A 43 -7.78 -6.59 -8.70
N ILE A 44 -8.10 -5.97 -7.56
CA ILE A 44 -9.00 -4.80 -7.47
C ILE A 44 -8.21 -3.62 -6.92
N ARG A 45 -8.29 -2.47 -7.62
CA ARG A 45 -7.58 -1.25 -7.24
C ARG A 45 -8.46 -0.33 -6.40
N PHE A 46 -7.95 0.08 -5.24
CA PHE A 46 -8.57 1.11 -4.40
C PHE A 46 -7.83 2.42 -4.56
N TYR A 47 -8.57 3.52 -4.67
CA TYR A 47 -8.04 4.88 -4.81
C TYR A 47 -8.40 5.80 -3.63
N GLU A 48 -9.08 5.26 -2.62
CA GLU A 48 -9.53 5.99 -1.44
C GLU A 48 -9.14 5.23 -0.17
N LEU A 49 -8.54 5.96 0.77
CA LEU A 49 -8.27 5.50 2.11
C LEU A 49 -9.35 6.02 3.08
N PRO A 50 -9.60 5.32 4.21
CA PRO A 50 -9.09 3.99 4.53
C PRO A 50 -9.75 2.90 3.66
N ILE A 51 -9.01 1.82 3.39
CA ILE A 51 -9.52 0.59 2.77
C ILE A 51 -10.06 -0.29 3.89
N THR A 52 -11.36 -0.21 4.13
CA THR A 52 -12.01 -0.98 5.21
C THR A 52 -12.43 -2.38 4.74
N PRO A 53 -12.62 -3.35 5.65
CA PRO A 53 -13.12 -4.68 5.29
C PRO A 53 -14.43 -4.64 4.50
N GLU A 54 -15.34 -3.71 4.81
CA GLU A 54 -16.62 -3.55 4.12
C GLU A 54 -16.42 -3.11 2.67
N LYS A 55 -15.49 -2.18 2.41
CA LYS A 55 -15.12 -1.76 1.05
C LYS A 55 -14.53 -2.93 0.25
N VAL A 56 -13.69 -3.75 0.90
CA VAL A 56 -13.09 -4.95 0.28
C VAL A 56 -14.17 -5.97 -0.06
N LEU A 57 -15.05 -6.31 0.89
CA LEU A 57 -16.13 -7.27 0.69
C LEU A 57 -17.09 -6.83 -0.42
N LYS A 58 -17.48 -5.55 -0.42
CA LYS A 58 -18.33 -4.98 -1.47
C LYS A 58 -17.66 -5.09 -2.85
N ALA A 59 -16.37 -4.81 -2.93
CA ALA A 59 -15.63 -4.89 -4.19
C ALA A 59 -15.52 -6.31 -4.74
N LEU A 60 -15.29 -7.31 -3.87
CA LEU A 60 -15.25 -8.73 -4.25
C LEU A 60 -16.60 -9.21 -4.80
N ARG A 61 -17.70 -8.93 -4.09
CA ARG A 61 -19.05 -9.26 -4.57
C ARG A 61 -19.37 -8.61 -5.91
N GLY A 62 -18.99 -7.36 -6.10
CA GLY A 62 -19.15 -6.66 -7.37
C GLY A 62 -18.34 -7.27 -8.51
N LYS A 63 -17.18 -7.86 -8.23
CA LYS A 63 -16.36 -8.59 -9.21
C LYS A 63 -17.00 -9.94 -9.57
N GLU A 64 -17.53 -10.67 -8.60
CA GLU A 64 -18.22 -11.95 -8.80
C GLU A 64 -19.46 -11.80 -9.68
N ALA A 65 -20.34 -10.83 -9.37
CA ALA A 65 -21.54 -10.58 -10.17
C ALA A 65 -21.22 -10.26 -11.64
N LYS A 66 -20.18 -9.44 -11.89
CA LYS A 66 -19.72 -9.13 -13.25
C LYS A 66 -19.15 -10.34 -13.98
N ASN A 67 -18.57 -11.30 -13.25
CA ASN A 67 -18.05 -12.52 -13.86
C ASN A 67 -19.18 -13.50 -14.22
N GLU A 68 -20.25 -13.56 -13.44
CA GLU A 68 -21.43 -14.37 -13.74
C GLU A 68 -22.16 -13.84 -14.97
N GLU A 69 -22.38 -12.52 -15.07
CA GLU A 69 -23.00 -11.87 -16.23
C GLU A 69 -22.24 -12.14 -17.54
N ARG A 70 -20.90 -12.23 -17.48
CA ARG A 70 -20.06 -12.55 -18.65
C ARG A 70 -20.09 -14.01 -19.09
N ARG A 71 -20.63 -14.91 -18.26
CA ARG A 71 -20.66 -16.36 -18.50
C ARG A 71 -22.03 -16.86 -18.98
N GLY A 72 -23.09 -16.10 -18.74
CA GLY A 72 -24.41 -16.32 -19.34
C GLY A 72 -24.48 -15.75 -20.74
#